data_AF-A0AAQ3S348-F1
#
_entry.id   AF-A0AAQ3S348-F1
#
_cell.length_a   1.000
_cell.length_b   1.000
_cell.length_c   1.000
_cell.angle_alpha   90.00
_cell.angle_beta   90.00
_cell.angle_gamma   90.00
#
_symmetry.space_group_name_H-M   'P 1'
#
loop_
_entity.id
_entity.type
_entity.pdbx_description
1 polymer ?
#
loop_
_entity_poly.entity_id
_entity_poly.type
_entity_poly.pdbx_seq_one_letter_code
_entity_poly.pdbx_strand_id
1 'polypeptide(L)'
;MRDGVTRLLVLPGKHPPPPLGGYILAEEVRNKASQMTEQSLMSNVSTLMSVCCLMLTNSYPVKVNVPVRLLLVLVERVLKVNGSLPQTSMPFVTVKQQENICSELPALHLSSLELLTAIIKSLGSQLLPHAAYIVLIITKYFKTCELPELRIKVYSVTKNLLITMGVGLLPSNLEVTELNLGYLWW
;
A
#
# COMPACT_ATOMS: atom_id res chain seq x y z
N MET A 1 53.55 -21.34 -14.79
CA MET A 1 53.03 -20.03 -15.20
C MET A 1 51.59 -19.91 -14.68
N ARG A 2 51.43 -19.39 -13.46
CA ARG A 2 50.12 -19.09 -12.83
C ARG A 2 50.35 -17.85 -11.96
N ASP A 3 50.09 -16.69 -12.53
CA ASP A 3 50.18 -15.41 -11.86
C ASP A 3 48.83 -14.70 -12.00
N GLY A 4 48.37 -14.06 -10.93
CA GLY A 4 47.39 -12.98 -11.01
C GLY A 4 45.94 -13.21 -10.60
N VAL A 5 45.62 -13.72 -9.39
CA VAL A 5 44.34 -13.36 -8.69
C VAL A 5 44.49 -13.45 -7.16
N THR A 6 45.37 -12.66 -6.53
CA THR A 6 45.45 -12.62 -5.05
C THR A 6 45.62 -11.23 -4.45
N ARG A 7 45.32 -10.14 -5.18
CA ARG A 7 45.46 -8.76 -4.67
C ARG A 7 44.13 -8.00 -4.49
N LEU A 8 43.09 -8.65 -3.98
CA LEU A 8 41.86 -7.97 -3.53
C LEU A 8 41.33 -8.49 -2.19
N LEU A 9 42.19 -9.09 -1.37
CA LEU A 9 41.85 -9.40 0.02
C LEU A 9 42.25 -8.21 0.89
N VAL A 10 41.24 -7.42 1.26
CA VAL A 10 41.30 -6.38 2.28
C VAL A 10 41.92 -6.96 3.56
N LEU A 11 42.90 -6.26 4.12
CA LEU A 11 43.57 -6.63 5.37
C LEU A 11 42.53 -6.78 6.51
N PRO A 12 42.64 -7.81 7.38
CA PRO A 12 41.75 -7.96 8.52
C PRO A 12 41.89 -6.75 9.46
N GLY A 13 40.88 -5.88 9.48
CA GLY A 13 40.78 -4.82 10.47
C GLY A 13 40.66 -5.41 11.86
N LYS A 14 41.43 -4.89 12.83
CA LYS A 14 41.51 -5.34 14.22
C LYS A 14 40.22 -5.16 15.05
N HIS A 15 39.10 -4.80 14.42
CA HIS A 15 37.83 -4.61 15.10
C HIS A 15 36.74 -5.41 14.40
N PRO A 16 35.98 -6.25 15.14
CA PRO A 16 34.81 -6.88 14.58
C PRO A 16 33.84 -5.81 14.07
N PRO A 17 33.19 -6.02 12.93
CA PRO A 17 32.13 -5.11 12.49
C PRO A 17 31.08 -5.01 13.60
N PRO A 18 30.50 -3.82 13.82
CA PRO A 18 29.44 -3.66 14.80
C PRO A 18 28.34 -4.70 14.56
N PRO A 19 27.76 -5.31 15.60
CA PRO A 19 26.68 -6.28 15.43
C PRO A 19 25.54 -5.66 14.61
N LEU A 20 25.05 -6.40 13.61
CA LEU A 20 23.84 -6.07 12.86
C LEU A 20 22.65 -6.08 13.82
N GLY A 21 22.40 -4.95 14.47
CA GLY A 21 21.43 -4.82 15.56
C GLY A 21 22.07 -4.27 16.84
N GLY A 22 22.87 -3.21 16.73
CA GLY A 22 23.28 -2.44 17.90
C GLY A 22 22.04 -1.99 18.67
N TYR A 23 22.02 -2.28 19.98
CA TYR A 23 21.02 -1.77 20.91
C TYR A 23 21.06 -0.25 20.85
N ILE A 24 20.18 0.36 20.06
CA ILE A 24 19.88 1.77 20.20
C ILE A 24 19.26 1.88 21.58
N LEU A 25 19.92 2.61 22.46
CA LEU A 25 19.44 2.96 23.79
C LEU A 25 17.94 3.29 23.67
N ALA A 26 17.08 2.57 24.39
CA ALA A 26 15.63 2.71 24.27
C ALA A 26 15.14 4.16 24.46
N GLU A 27 15.96 4.98 25.12
CA GLU A 27 15.78 6.41 25.32
C GLU A 27 15.99 7.25 24.05
N GLU A 28 16.92 6.86 23.17
CA GLU A 28 17.25 7.57 21.94
C GLU A 28 16.30 7.19 20.78
N VAL A 29 15.80 5.95 20.76
CA VAL A 29 14.65 5.56 19.92
C VAL A 29 13.39 6.31 20.35
N ARG A 30 13.15 6.43 21.66
CA ARG A 30 12.00 7.16 22.22
C ARG A 30 12.03 8.65 21.86
N ASN A 31 13.21 9.28 21.92
CA ASN A 31 13.38 10.71 21.60
C ASN A 31 13.35 11.00 20.09
N LYS A 32 13.76 10.06 19.23
CA LYS A 32 13.59 10.20 17.77
C LYS A 32 12.17 9.87 17.29
N ALA A 33 11.50 8.91 17.93
CA ALA A 33 10.10 8.61 17.65
C ALA A 33 9.17 9.78 18.03
N SER A 34 9.52 10.56 19.07
CA SER A 34 8.75 11.74 19.47
C SER A 34 8.93 12.97 18.57
N GLN A 35 9.90 12.95 17.63
CA GLN A 35 10.14 14.04 16.67
C GLN A 35 9.66 13.72 15.24
N MET A 36 9.13 12.52 14.98
CA MET A 36 8.45 12.26 13.71
C MET A 36 7.15 13.05 13.67
N THR A 37 7.18 14.19 12.99
CA THR A 37 5.95 14.91 12.63
C THR A 37 5.05 13.98 11.81
N GLU A 38 3.74 14.06 11.97
CA GLU A 38 2.77 13.23 11.24
C GLU A 38 2.97 13.32 9.71
N GLN A 39 3.40 14.49 9.22
CA GLN A 39 3.82 14.70 7.84
C GLN A 39 5.00 13.81 7.42
N SER A 40 6.01 13.61 8.28
CA SER A 40 7.12 12.70 8.01
C SER A 40 6.69 11.23 7.95
N LEU A 41 5.71 10.84 8.77
CA LEU A 41 5.13 9.48 8.76
C LEU A 41 4.32 9.23 7.49
N MET A 42 3.44 10.15 7.10
CA MET A 42 2.66 10.04 5.87
C MET A 42 3.55 10.02 4.62
N SER A 43 4.59 10.87 4.60
CA SER A 43 5.61 10.86 3.56
C SER A 43 6.27 9.48 3.44
N ASN A 44 6.67 8.87 4.56
CA ASN A 44 7.26 7.54 4.56
C ASN A 44 6.31 6.46 4.05
N VAL A 45 5.02 6.49 4.43
CA VAL A 45 4.03 5.52 3.95
C VAL A 45 3.84 5.67 2.44
N SER A 46 3.68 6.90 1.93
CA SER A 46 3.53 7.14 0.49
C SER A 46 4.78 6.73 -0.30
N THR A 47 5.98 7.02 0.21
CA THR A 47 7.24 6.57 -0.39
C THR A 47 7.34 5.04 -0.39
N LEU A 48 7.01 4.38 0.72
CA LEU A 48 6.98 2.92 0.79
C LEU A 48 6.02 2.33 -0.26
N MET A 49 4.80 2.86 -0.36
CA MET A 49 3.83 2.42 -1.36
C MET A 49 4.35 2.62 -2.79
N SER A 50 5.00 3.76 -3.05
CA SER A 50 5.60 4.06 -4.36
C SER A 50 6.74 3.09 -4.70
N VAL A 51 7.59 2.75 -3.72
CA VAL A 51 8.63 1.73 -3.89
C VAL A 51 8.02 0.35 -4.13
N CYS A 52 6.97 -0.02 -3.40
CA CYS A 52 6.25 -1.28 -3.64
C CYS A 52 5.65 -1.31 -5.05
N CYS A 53 5.03 -0.23 -5.53
CA CYS A 53 4.56 -0.12 -6.91
C CYS A 53 5.70 -0.38 -7.90
N LEU A 54 6.82 0.32 -7.74
CA LEU A 54 7.99 0.20 -8.61
C LEU A 54 8.53 -1.25 -8.61
N MET A 55 8.64 -1.88 -7.45
CA MET A 55 9.07 -3.28 -7.33
C MET A 55 8.08 -4.25 -7.97
N LEU A 56 6.77 -3.98 -7.95
CA LEU A 56 5.78 -4.85 -8.58
C LEU A 56 5.74 -4.70 -10.10
N THR A 57 6.06 -3.52 -10.62
CA THR A 57 5.98 -3.22 -12.05
C THR A 57 7.29 -3.44 -12.81
N ASN A 58 8.41 -3.57 -12.10
CA ASN A 58 9.71 -3.86 -12.72
C ASN A 58 9.81 -5.33 -13.16
N SER A 59 10.51 -5.55 -14.26
CA SER A 59 10.84 -6.90 -14.74
C SER A 59 12.05 -7.45 -13.98
N TYR A 60 11.97 -8.72 -13.59
CA TYR A 60 13.06 -9.45 -12.94
C TYR A 60 13.44 -10.68 -13.78
N PRO A 61 14.74 -11.04 -13.83
CA PRO A 61 15.19 -12.23 -14.56
C PRO A 61 14.81 -13.54 -13.87
N VAL A 62 14.28 -13.46 -12.65
CA VAL A 62 13.90 -14.60 -11.81
C VAL A 62 12.50 -14.39 -11.25
N LYS A 63 11.81 -15.50 -10.95
CA LYS A 63 10.48 -15.46 -10.33
C LYS A 63 10.61 -14.96 -8.88
N VAL A 64 10.05 -13.78 -8.60
CA VAL A 64 9.99 -13.20 -7.26
C VAL A 64 8.69 -13.64 -6.57
N ASN A 65 8.79 -14.09 -5.31
CA ASN A 65 7.61 -14.38 -4.51
C ASN A 65 7.06 -13.07 -3.92
N VAL A 66 5.90 -12.63 -4.41
CA VAL A 66 5.27 -11.39 -3.94
C VAL A 66 4.42 -11.68 -2.70
N PRO A 67 4.60 -10.95 -1.58
CA PRO A 67 3.78 -11.12 -0.38
C PRO A 67 2.40 -10.43 -0.52
N VAL A 68 1.59 -10.90 -1.48
CA VAL A 68 0.31 -10.29 -1.90
C VAL A 68 -0.59 -9.94 -0.73
N ARG A 69 -0.79 -10.89 0.19
CA ARG A 69 -1.69 -10.70 1.34
C ARG A 69 -1.25 -9.54 2.23
N LEU A 70 0.05 -9.38 2.45
CA LEU A 70 0.58 -8.28 3.27
C LEU A 70 0.37 -6.92 2.58
N LEU A 71 0.54 -6.88 1.26
CA LEU A 71 0.32 -5.67 0.47
C LEU A 71 -1.17 -5.28 0.46
N LEU A 72 -2.08 -6.26 0.32
CA LEU A 72 -3.53 -6.00 0.38
C LEU A 72 -3.96 -5.51 1.77
N VAL A 73 -3.40 -6.07 2.85
CA VAL A 73 -3.65 -5.58 4.22
C VAL A 73 -3.14 -4.15 4.41
N LEU A 74 -1.99 -3.80 3.84
CA LEU A 74 -1.48 -2.43 3.86
C LEU A 74 -2.45 -1.48 3.15
N VAL A 75 -2.88 -1.82 1.92
CA VAL A 75 -3.87 -1.04 1.16
C VAL A 75 -5.16 -0.87 1.96
N GLU A 76 -5.73 -1.95 2.49
CA GLU A 76 -6.97 -1.88 3.28
C GLU A 76 -6.82 -0.97 4.50
N ARG A 77 -5.69 -1.05 5.21
CA ARG A 77 -5.44 -0.21 6.40
C ARG A 77 -5.39 1.26 6.04
N VAL A 78 -4.65 1.62 4.99
CA VAL A 78 -4.49 3.02 4.58
C VAL A 78 -5.83 3.59 4.08
N LEU A 79 -6.59 2.83 3.30
CA LEU A 79 -7.91 3.25 2.81
C LEU A 79 -8.97 3.40 3.92
N LYS A 80 -8.76 2.77 5.09
CA LYS A 80 -9.63 2.95 6.27
C LYS A 80 -9.26 4.16 7.13
N VAL A 81 -8.06 4.73 6.95
CA VAL A 81 -7.68 5.95 7.68
C VAL A 81 -8.59 7.07 7.19
N ASN A 82 -9.28 7.71 8.12
CA ASN A 82 -10.12 8.88 7.86
C ASN A 82 -9.65 10.05 8.73
N GLY A 83 -10.15 11.25 8.43
CA GLY A 83 -9.86 12.46 9.21
C GLY A 83 -10.68 12.58 10.50
N SER A 84 -11.35 11.51 10.95
CA SER A 84 -12.18 11.57 12.16
C SER A 84 -11.31 11.35 13.40
N LEU A 85 -11.46 12.21 14.41
CA LEU A 85 -10.74 12.06 15.67
C LEU A 85 -11.36 10.90 16.48
N PRO A 86 -10.58 9.94 16.99
CA PRO A 86 -11.11 8.93 17.88
C PRO A 86 -11.68 9.58 19.13
N GLN A 87 -12.92 9.23 19.49
CA GLN A 87 -13.62 9.72 20.69
C GLN A 87 -12.83 9.50 22.01
N THR A 88 -11.80 8.65 21.99
CA THR A 88 -11.02 8.21 23.14
C THR A 88 -9.56 8.71 23.16
N SER A 89 -9.11 9.53 22.20
CA SER A 89 -7.70 9.98 22.14
C SER A 89 -7.54 11.50 22.28
N MET A 90 -7.18 11.90 23.50
CA MET A 90 -6.34 13.04 23.95
C MET A 90 -6.69 14.50 23.53
N PRO A 91 -6.61 15.46 24.47
CA PRO A 91 -7.04 16.85 24.29
C PRO A 91 -6.03 17.78 23.59
N PHE A 92 -5.05 17.24 22.85
CA PHE A 92 -3.88 18.02 22.38
C PHE A 92 -3.69 18.12 20.86
N VAL A 93 -4.53 17.48 20.03
CA VAL A 93 -4.47 17.71 18.58
C VAL A 93 -5.07 19.07 18.29
N THR A 94 -4.26 20.01 17.84
CA THR A 94 -4.76 21.34 17.45
C THR A 94 -5.60 21.22 16.19
N VAL A 95 -6.65 22.04 16.05
CA VAL A 95 -7.51 22.07 14.85
C VAL A 95 -6.68 22.17 13.56
N LYS A 96 -5.59 22.94 13.59
CA LYS A 96 -4.65 23.12 12.48
C LYS A 96 -3.85 21.85 12.13
N GLN A 97 -3.45 21.05 13.12
CA GLN A 97 -2.81 19.76 12.86
C GLN A 97 -3.79 18.78 12.24
N GLN A 98 -5.02 18.72 12.75
CA GLN A 98 -6.07 17.87 12.16
C GLN A 98 -6.38 18.26 10.72
N GLU A 99 -6.47 19.56 10.42
CA GLU A 99 -6.68 20.06 9.06
C GLU A 99 -5.55 19.65 8.10
N ASN A 100 -4.29 19.75 8.55
CA ASN A 100 -3.13 19.31 7.78
C ASN A 100 -3.11 17.80 7.54
N ILE A 101 -3.52 16.99 8.53
CA ILE A 101 -3.65 15.52 8.37
C ILE A 101 -4.74 15.22 7.32
N CYS A 102 -5.88 15.89 7.43
CA CYS A 102 -7.01 15.71 6.52
C CYS A 102 -6.69 16.13 5.08
N SER A 103 -5.84 17.15 4.88
CA SER A 103 -5.46 17.61 3.53
C SER A 103 -4.53 16.65 2.79
N GLU A 104 -3.70 15.89 3.52
CA GLU A 104 -2.77 14.91 2.93
C GLU A 104 -3.41 13.53 2.70
N LEU A 105 -4.50 13.24 3.40
CA LEU A 105 -5.20 11.95 3.33
C LEU A 105 -5.63 11.55 1.91
N PRO A 106 -6.17 12.45 1.06
CA PRO A 106 -6.52 12.10 -0.32
C PRO A 106 -5.33 11.63 -1.15
N ALA A 107 -4.16 12.26 -0.97
CA ALA A 107 -2.93 11.85 -1.66
C ALA A 107 -2.49 10.45 -1.21
N LEU A 108 -2.63 10.15 0.09
CA LEU A 108 -2.29 8.84 0.65
C LEU A 108 -3.25 7.74 0.16
N HIS A 109 -4.54 8.02 0.09
CA HIS A 109 -5.55 7.12 -0.50
C HIS A 109 -5.28 6.89 -1.99
N LEU A 110 -4.90 7.93 -2.73
CA LEU A 110 -4.52 7.81 -4.14
C LEU A 110 -3.31 6.87 -4.31
N SER A 111 -2.23 7.07 -3.54
CA SER A 111 -1.08 6.16 -3.53
C SER A 111 -1.47 4.71 -3.21
N SER A 112 -2.47 4.52 -2.35
CA SER A 112 -3.00 3.19 -2.02
C SER A 112 -3.73 2.52 -3.18
N LEU A 113 -4.51 3.29 -3.92
CA LEU A 113 -5.21 2.81 -5.11
C LEU A 113 -4.24 2.56 -6.27
N GLU A 114 -3.14 3.32 -6.38
CA GLU A 114 -2.05 3.01 -7.31
C GLU A 114 -1.38 1.68 -6.95
N LEU A 115 -1.09 1.45 -5.67
CA LEU A 115 -0.53 0.16 -5.22
C LEU A 115 -1.49 -1.00 -5.51
N LEU A 116 -2.79 -0.83 -5.27
CA LEU A 116 -3.78 -1.85 -5.59
C LEU A 116 -3.81 -2.16 -7.10
N THR A 117 -3.70 -1.12 -7.93
CA THR A 117 -3.59 -1.29 -9.40
C THR A 117 -2.32 -2.08 -9.77
N ALA A 118 -1.18 -1.76 -9.17
CA ALA A 118 0.08 -2.46 -9.42
C ALA A 118 0.01 -3.94 -9.00
N ILE A 119 -0.62 -4.24 -7.86
CA ILE A 119 -0.86 -5.63 -7.41
C ILE A 119 -1.72 -6.36 -8.44
N ILE A 120 -2.85 -5.79 -8.85
CA ILE A 120 -3.75 -6.42 -9.83
C ILE A 120 -3.01 -6.73 -11.12
N LYS A 121 -2.29 -5.76 -11.68
CA LYS A 121 -1.57 -5.91 -12.95
C LYS A 121 -0.42 -6.92 -12.85
N SER A 122 0.35 -6.90 -11.76
CA SER A 122 1.51 -7.78 -11.59
C SER A 122 1.14 -9.24 -11.35
N LEU A 123 -0.01 -9.52 -10.72
CA LEU A 123 -0.44 -10.88 -10.43
C LEU A 123 -0.97 -11.63 -11.66
N GLY A 124 -1.60 -10.93 -12.60
CA GLY A 124 -2.18 -11.58 -13.77
C GLY A 124 -3.15 -12.71 -13.39
N SER A 125 -2.89 -13.92 -13.88
CA SER A 125 -3.68 -15.12 -13.57
C SER A 125 -3.62 -15.58 -12.10
N GLN A 126 -2.59 -15.16 -11.34
CA GLN A 126 -2.46 -15.47 -9.90
C GLN A 126 -3.37 -14.59 -9.03
N LEU A 127 -4.19 -13.72 -9.64
CA LEU A 127 -5.12 -12.83 -8.95
C LEU A 127 -6.34 -13.55 -8.37
N LEU A 128 -6.76 -14.67 -8.97
CA LEU A 128 -8.01 -15.37 -8.63
C LEU A 128 -8.17 -15.69 -7.13
N PRO A 129 -7.16 -16.24 -6.42
CA PRO A 129 -7.27 -16.53 -4.99
C PRO A 129 -7.46 -15.29 -4.10
N HIS A 130 -7.21 -14.09 -4.65
CA HIS A 130 -7.27 -12.82 -3.93
C HIS A 130 -8.40 -11.90 -4.38
N ALA A 131 -9.08 -12.23 -5.50
CA ALA A 131 -10.08 -11.38 -6.13
C ALA A 131 -11.21 -10.96 -5.18
N ALA A 132 -11.77 -11.91 -4.42
CA ALA A 132 -12.84 -11.63 -3.46
C ALA A 132 -12.42 -10.60 -2.40
N TYR A 133 -11.17 -10.70 -1.92
CA TYR A 133 -10.66 -9.75 -0.93
C TYR A 133 -10.42 -8.36 -1.55
N ILE A 134 -9.93 -8.30 -2.79
CA ILE A 134 -9.76 -7.04 -3.53
C ILE A 134 -11.11 -6.36 -3.77
N VAL A 135 -12.13 -7.11 -4.21
CA VAL A 135 -13.50 -6.59 -4.38
C VAL A 135 -14.02 -6.04 -3.06
N LEU A 136 -13.81 -6.75 -1.95
CA LEU A 136 -14.23 -6.29 -0.63
C LEU A 136 -13.58 -4.94 -0.24
N ILE A 137 -12.27 -4.78 -0.50
CA ILE A 137 -11.55 -3.52 -0.25
C ILE A 137 -12.16 -2.40 -1.10
N ILE A 138 -12.34 -2.64 -2.40
CA ILE A 138 -12.92 -1.68 -3.35
C ILE A 138 -14.32 -1.25 -2.92
N THR A 139 -15.20 -2.19 -2.62
CA THR A 139 -16.59 -1.90 -2.24
C THR A 139 -16.67 -1.16 -0.91
N LYS A 140 -15.88 -1.55 0.09
CA LYS A 140 -15.86 -0.86 1.39
C LYS A 140 -15.39 0.58 1.25
N TYR A 141 -14.29 0.79 0.51
CA TYR A 141 -13.74 2.11 0.31
C TYR A 141 -14.68 3.00 -0.51
N PHE A 142 -15.29 2.47 -1.57
CA PHE A 142 -16.22 3.23 -2.41
C PHE A 142 -17.42 3.76 -1.61
N LYS A 143 -17.95 2.98 -0.66
CA LYS A 143 -19.08 3.39 0.19
C LYS A 143 -18.76 4.60 1.09
N THR A 144 -17.50 4.75 1.49
CA THR A 144 -17.07 5.83 2.40
C THR A 144 -16.35 6.97 1.68
N CYS A 145 -16.00 6.80 0.41
CA CYS A 145 -15.23 7.78 -0.36
C CYS A 145 -16.14 8.91 -0.84
N GLU A 146 -15.94 10.14 -0.36
CA GLU A 146 -16.76 11.29 -0.77
C GLU A 146 -16.14 12.05 -1.96
N LEU A 147 -14.83 11.95 -2.16
CA LEU A 147 -14.09 12.70 -3.17
C LEU A 147 -14.25 12.12 -4.59
N PRO A 148 -14.73 12.90 -5.58
CA PRO A 148 -14.93 12.43 -6.95
C PRO A 148 -13.67 11.89 -7.63
N GLU A 149 -12.51 12.54 -7.41
CA GLU A 149 -11.24 12.16 -8.02
C GLU A 149 -10.82 10.75 -7.60
N LEU A 150 -11.02 10.43 -6.32
CA LEU A 150 -10.74 9.11 -5.77
C LEU A 150 -11.76 8.07 -6.26
N ARG A 151 -13.03 8.43 -6.43
CA ARG A 151 -14.03 7.55 -7.05
C ARG A 151 -13.69 7.20 -8.49
N ILE A 152 -13.24 8.17 -9.29
CA ILE A 152 -12.73 7.95 -10.65
C ILE A 152 -11.58 6.93 -10.62
N LYS A 153 -10.66 7.09 -9.66
CA LYS A 153 -9.56 6.13 -9.50
C LYS A 153 -10.06 4.73 -9.13
N VAL A 154 -11.05 4.60 -8.25
CA VAL A 154 -11.67 3.31 -7.89
C VAL A 154 -12.30 2.63 -9.11
N TYR A 155 -12.98 3.37 -9.98
CA TYR A 155 -13.50 2.81 -11.23
C TYR A 155 -12.37 2.30 -12.14
N SER A 156 -11.26 3.04 -12.23
CA SER A 156 -10.07 2.59 -12.97
C SER A 156 -9.48 1.30 -12.38
N VAL A 157 -9.36 1.20 -11.05
CA VAL A 157 -8.90 -0.03 -10.36
C VAL A 157 -9.83 -1.20 -10.69
N THR A 158 -11.15 -0.99 -10.58
CA THR A 158 -12.17 -2.01 -10.86
C THR A 158 -12.09 -2.49 -12.32
N LYS A 159 -11.91 -1.56 -13.27
CA LYS A 159 -11.68 -1.90 -14.67
C LYS A 159 -10.44 -2.77 -14.86
N ASN A 160 -9.32 -2.43 -14.22
CA ASN A 160 -8.10 -3.24 -14.30
C ASN A 160 -8.33 -4.64 -13.72
N LEU A 161 -9.05 -4.76 -12.59
CA LEU A 161 -9.40 -6.06 -12.00
C LEU A 161 -10.17 -6.94 -13.00
N LEU A 162 -11.21 -6.38 -13.63
CA LEU A 162 -12.04 -7.10 -14.59
C LEU A 162 -11.26 -7.55 -15.83
N ILE A 163 -10.39 -6.68 -16.36
CA ILE A 163 -9.52 -7.01 -17.50
C ILE A 163 -8.55 -8.15 -17.12
N THR A 164 -7.89 -8.05 -15.97
CA THR A 164 -6.88 -9.02 -15.54
C THR A 164 -7.47 -10.39 -15.21
N MET A 165 -8.67 -10.45 -14.65
CA MET A 165 -9.34 -11.73 -14.34
C MET A 165 -9.77 -12.50 -15.60
N GLY A 166 -9.74 -11.87 -16.78
CA GLY A 166 -10.25 -12.45 -18.01
C GLY A 166 -11.77 -12.49 -17.99
N VAL A 167 -12.41 -11.81 -18.93
CA VAL A 167 -13.87 -11.77 -19.02
C VAL A 167 -14.38 -13.14 -19.50
N GLY A 168 -14.59 -14.05 -18.53
CA GLY A 168 -15.70 -15.01 -18.50
C GLY A 168 -16.95 -14.40 -17.83
N LEU A 169 -16.98 -13.08 -17.67
CA LEU A 169 -18.11 -12.28 -17.21
C LEU A 169 -18.58 -11.36 -18.35
N LEU A 170 -18.98 -11.96 -19.48
CA LEU A 170 -19.86 -11.24 -20.40
C LEU A 170 -21.14 -10.90 -19.63
N PRO A 171 -21.63 -9.65 -19.67
CA PRO A 171 -22.96 -9.33 -19.17
C PRO A 171 -23.98 -9.83 -20.19
N SER A 172 -24.16 -11.14 -20.29
CA SER A 172 -25.26 -11.73 -21.06
C SER A 172 -26.22 -12.54 -20.20
N ASN A 173 -26.00 -12.63 -18.89
CA ASN A 173 -26.92 -13.26 -17.93
C ASN A 173 -27.10 -12.43 -16.64
N LEU A 174 -27.11 -11.10 -16.75
CA LEU A 174 -27.53 -10.19 -15.66
C LEU A 174 -29.03 -9.81 -15.74
N GLU A 175 -29.80 -10.60 -16.47
CA GLU A 175 -31.21 -10.90 -16.19
C GLU A 175 -31.18 -12.42 -15.96
N VAL A 176 -31.30 -12.99 -14.77
CA VAL A 176 -32.48 -13.05 -13.91
C VAL A 176 -31.97 -13.58 -12.57
N THR A 177 -31.49 -12.69 -11.72
CA THR A 177 -31.68 -12.78 -10.26
C THR A 177 -31.52 -11.36 -9.75
N GLU A 178 -32.65 -10.70 -9.57
CA GLU A 178 -32.80 -9.50 -8.77
C GLU A 178 -32.09 -9.68 -7.42
N LEU A 179 -30.88 -9.19 -7.31
CA LEU A 179 -30.22 -8.97 -6.03
C LEU A 179 -29.61 -7.58 -6.04
N ASN A 180 -30.45 -6.59 -5.73
CA ASN A 180 -30.12 -5.45 -4.86
C ASN A 180 -28.77 -4.74 -5.10
N LEU A 181 -28.39 -4.55 -6.36
CA LEU A 181 -27.26 -3.69 -6.74
C LEU A 181 -27.72 -2.34 -7.30
N GLY A 182 -29.01 -2.15 -7.60
CA GLY A 182 -29.56 -0.86 -8.05
C GLY A 182 -29.83 0.16 -6.95
N TYR A 183 -29.96 -0.27 -5.69
CA TYR A 183 -30.31 0.61 -4.56
C TYR A 183 -29.11 1.10 -3.74
N LEU A 184 -27.88 0.79 -4.18
CA LEU A 184 -26.64 1.13 -3.47
C LEU A 184 -25.75 2.14 -4.23
N TRP A 185 -26.25 2.68 -5.34
CA TRP A 185 -25.52 3.60 -6.22
C TRP A 185 -26.31 4.88 -6.55
N TRP A 186 -27.27 5.24 -5.69
CA TRP A 186 -27.82 6.60 -5.58
C TRP A 186 -27.53 7.12 -4.17
#